data_AF-X1SAH2-F1
#
_entry.id   AF-X1SAH2-F1
#
_cell.length_a   1.000
_cell.length_b   1.000
_cell.length_c   1.000
_cell.angle_alpha   90.00
_cell.angle_beta   90.00
_cell.angle_gamma   90.00
#
_symmetry.space_group_name_H-M   'P 1'
#
loop_
_entity.id
_entity.type
_entity.pdbx_description
1 polymer ?
#
loop_
_entity_poly.entity_id
_entity_poly.type
_entity_poly.pdbx_seq_one_letter_code
_entity_poly.pdbx_strand_id
1 'polypeptide(L)'
;MTQKSRWSVEQLRNLRDLEAAFPEGHITLFPIIQDWGRNIKWDARVYVKGAAGVLPVDKESLLSIGASEVEADEWVERTGKALVALRRLYPAMIPQLEARLKELEATALRGPEAALPEAAPEPEAVRVSD
;
A
#
# COMPACT_ATOMS: atom_id res chain seq x y z
N MET A 1 -14.96 2.74 -19.53
CA MET A 1 -13.95 3.52 -18.78
C MET A 1 -12.77 2.59 -18.50
N THR A 2 -11.63 2.81 -19.16
CA THR A 2 -10.51 1.86 -19.16
C THR A 2 -9.72 1.99 -17.86
N GLN A 3 -9.98 1.07 -16.95
CA GLN A 3 -9.30 0.91 -15.66
C GLN A 3 -7.78 0.78 -15.88
N LYS A 4 -6.99 1.77 -15.43
CA LYS A 4 -5.53 1.77 -15.50
C LYS A 4 -4.96 1.91 -14.09
N SER A 5 -4.41 0.85 -13.51
CA SER A 5 -3.43 1.02 -12.42
C SER A 5 -2.68 -0.27 -12.09
N ARG A 6 -2.12 -0.94 -13.10
CA ARG A 6 -0.96 -1.82 -12.89
C ARG A 6 0.25 -1.10 -13.44
N TRP A 7 1.26 -0.92 -12.61
CA TRP A 7 2.53 -0.32 -13.03
C TRP A 7 3.16 -1.22 -14.10
N SER A 8 3.70 -0.62 -15.17
CA SER A 8 4.42 -1.38 -16.18
C SER A 8 5.74 -1.90 -15.60
N VAL A 9 6.25 -3.00 -16.18
CA VAL A 9 7.56 -3.56 -15.78
C VAL A 9 8.67 -2.52 -15.91
N GLU A 10 8.60 -1.66 -16.93
CA GLU A 10 9.56 -0.57 -17.13
C GLU A 10 9.45 0.49 -16.03
N GLN A 11 8.24 0.89 -15.63
CA GLN A 11 8.04 1.83 -14.53
C GLN A 11 8.53 1.26 -13.21
N LEU A 12 8.29 -0.03 -12.94
CA LEU A 12 8.80 -0.71 -11.75
C LEU A 12 10.33 -0.79 -11.74
N ARG A 13 10.96 -1.05 -12.89
CA ARG A 13 12.43 -1.05 -13.04
C ARG A 13 13.07 0.32 -12.79
N ASN A 14 12.32 1.39 -13.04
CA ASN A 14 12.78 2.76 -12.86
C ASN A 14 12.59 3.27 -11.42
N LEU A 15 11.86 2.54 -10.56
CA LEU A 15 11.84 2.85 -9.13
C LEU A 15 13.22 2.53 -8.56
N ARG A 16 13.85 3.54 -7.96
CA ARG A 16 15.17 3.42 -7.35
C ARG A 16 15.12 3.80 -5.90
N ASP A 17 15.97 3.15 -5.13
CA ASP A 17 16.22 3.51 -3.74
C ASP A 17 16.93 4.86 -3.69
N LEU A 18 16.62 5.63 -2.65
CA LEU A 18 17.29 6.89 -2.36
C LEU A 18 18.10 6.71 -1.09
N GLU A 19 19.40 6.97 -1.18
CA GLU A 19 20.33 6.75 -0.09
C GLU A 19 20.99 8.06 0.37
N ALA A 20 21.16 8.19 1.67
CA ALA A 20 21.96 9.23 2.30
C ALA A 20 23.03 8.58 3.18
N ALA A 21 24.29 8.74 2.80
CA ALA A 21 25.42 8.07 3.43
C ALA A 21 25.96 8.83 4.65
N PHE A 22 26.40 8.07 5.66
CA PHE A 22 27.04 8.53 6.89
C PHE A 22 28.27 7.65 7.18
N PRO A 23 29.17 8.05 8.10
CA PRO A 23 30.40 7.31 8.36
C PRO A 23 30.18 5.83 8.74
N GLU A 24 29.18 5.56 9.58
CA GLU A 24 28.92 4.22 10.13
C GLU A 24 27.63 3.60 9.58
N GLY A 25 27.07 4.15 8.50
CA GLY A 25 25.81 3.64 7.95
C GLY A 25 25.19 4.51 6.89
N HIS A 26 23.92 4.26 6.57
CA HIS A 26 23.17 5.09 5.64
C HIS A 26 21.66 5.01 5.91
N ILE A 27 20.94 6.04 5.48
CA ILE A 27 19.48 6.04 5.39
C ILE A 27 19.12 5.55 3.99
N THR A 28 18.16 4.64 3.88
CA THR A 28 17.59 4.19 2.60
C THR A 28 16.09 4.39 2.60
N LEU A 29 15.58 5.07 1.58
CA LEU A 29 14.16 5.09 1.22
C LEU A 29 13.97 4.12 0.08
N PHE A 30 13.09 3.14 0.25
CA PHE A 30 12.87 2.10 -0.74
C PHE A 30 11.37 1.84 -0.99
N PRO A 31 11.00 1.45 -2.22
CA PRO A 31 9.65 1.07 -2.57
C PRO A 31 9.40 -0.39 -2.20
N ILE A 32 8.36 -0.64 -1.41
CA ILE A 32 7.80 -1.95 -1.17
C ILE A 32 6.69 -2.18 -2.19
N ILE A 33 6.98 -3.03 -3.17
CA ILE A 33 6.05 -3.40 -4.23
C ILE A 33 5.10 -4.48 -3.70
N GLN A 34 3.81 -4.18 -3.68
CA GLN A 34 2.75 -5.07 -3.24
C GLN A 34 1.83 -5.41 -4.41
N ASP A 35 1.07 -6.48 -4.26
CA ASP A 35 0.00 -6.86 -5.19
C ASP A 35 0.44 -6.89 -6.66
N TRP A 36 1.62 -7.47 -6.93
CA TRP A 36 2.18 -7.62 -8.28
C TRP A 36 2.30 -6.28 -9.06
N GLY A 37 2.64 -5.19 -8.33
CA GLY A 37 2.82 -3.86 -8.91
C GLY A 37 1.52 -3.05 -9.01
N ARG A 38 0.47 -3.45 -8.27
CA ARG A 38 -0.74 -2.62 -8.13
C ARG A 38 -0.61 -1.59 -7.03
N ASN A 39 0.27 -1.82 -6.06
CA ASN A 39 0.47 -0.94 -4.92
C ASN A 39 1.97 -0.76 -4.64
N ILE A 40 2.39 0.48 -4.36
CA ILE A 40 3.75 0.81 -3.96
C ILE A 40 3.67 1.55 -2.63
N LYS A 41 4.27 0.96 -1.58
CA LYS A 41 4.43 1.60 -0.28
C LYS A 41 5.88 2.03 -0.13
N TRP A 42 6.13 3.31 0.15
CA TRP A 42 7.47 3.77 0.48
C TRP A 42 7.73 3.66 1.99
N ASP A 43 8.88 3.06 2.32
CA ASP A 43 9.42 2.95 3.68
C ASP A 43 10.83 3.54 3.73
N ALA A 44 11.29 3.88 4.94
CA ALA A 44 12.62 4.39 5.19
C ALA A 44 13.28 3.65 6.35
N ARG A 45 14.55 3.31 6.21
CA ARG A 45 15.32 2.57 7.21
C ARG A 45 16.74 3.10 7.34
N VAL A 46 17.30 2.92 8.52
CA VAL A 46 18.72 3.13 8.79
C VAL A 46 19.44 1.79 8.77
N TYR A 47 20.49 1.71 7.97
CA TYR A 47 21.41 0.57 7.93
C TYR A 47 22.71 0.96 8.63
N VAL A 48 23.08 0.18 9.65
CA VAL A 48 24.31 0.38 10.42
C VAL A 48 25.37 -0.60 9.90
N LYS A 49 26.58 -0.09 9.65
CA LYS A 49 27.70 -0.88 9.14
C LYS A 49 28.10 -1.96 10.16
N GLY A 50 28.13 -3.21 9.71
CA GLY A 50 28.54 -4.34 10.54
C GLY A 50 27.48 -4.82 11.56
N ALA A 51 26.31 -4.19 11.62
CA ALA A 51 25.18 -4.66 12.43
C ALA A 51 24.26 -5.60 11.63
N ALA A 52 23.64 -6.54 12.34
CA ALA A 52 22.58 -7.36 11.77
C ALA A 52 21.22 -6.69 12.00
N GLY A 53 20.62 -6.17 10.93
CA GLY A 53 19.26 -5.62 10.95
C GLY A 53 19.16 -4.18 10.45
N VAL A 54 17.95 -3.64 10.53
CA VAL A 54 17.61 -2.28 10.14
C VAL A 54 16.92 -1.56 11.28
N LEU A 55 17.22 -0.27 11.41
CA LEU A 55 16.64 0.60 12.42
C LEU A 55 15.61 1.56 11.79
N PRO A 56 14.63 2.06 12.57
CA PRO A 56 13.79 3.16 12.13
C PRO A 56 14.61 4.44 11.88
N VAL A 57 14.06 5.37 11.10
CA VAL A 57 14.65 6.70 10.93
C VAL A 57 14.19 7.59 12.09
N ASP A 58 14.93 7.53 13.18
CA ASP A 58 14.80 8.41 14.34
C ASP A 58 16.15 8.99 14.76
N LYS A 59 16.12 9.95 15.68
CA LYS A 59 17.32 10.69 16.10
C LYS A 59 18.40 9.74 16.65
N GLU A 60 18.03 8.81 17.52
CA GLU A 60 18.98 7.87 18.14
C GLU A 60 19.66 6.99 17.10
N SER A 61 18.90 6.48 16.12
CA SER A 61 19.42 5.65 15.04
C SER A 61 20.37 6.44 14.13
N LEU A 62 20.08 7.72 13.85
CA LEU A 62 20.95 8.58 13.04
C LEU A 62 22.26 8.95 13.75
N LEU A 63 22.19 9.23 15.06
CA LEU A 63 23.38 9.43 15.87
C LEU A 63 24.27 8.17 15.86
N SER A 64 23.67 6.98 15.89
CA SER A 64 24.41 5.71 15.87
C SER A 64 25.20 5.46 14.58
N ILE A 65 24.80 6.07 13.45
CA ILE A 65 25.51 5.98 12.16
C ILE A 65 26.48 7.14 11.92
N GLY A 66 26.65 8.04 12.89
CA GLY A 66 27.62 9.14 12.83
C GLY A 66 27.06 10.48 12.32
N ALA A 67 25.75 10.69 12.32
CA ALA A 67 25.18 12.02 12.15
C ALA A 67 25.45 12.90 13.38
N SER A 68 25.68 14.20 13.22
CA SER A 68 25.63 15.14 14.35
C SER A 68 24.20 15.34 14.86
N GLU A 69 24.02 15.90 16.06
CA GLU A 69 22.67 16.15 16.60
C GLU A 69 21.80 17.01 15.69
N VAL A 70 22.40 18.06 15.10
CA VAL A 70 21.70 18.97 14.17
C VAL A 70 21.34 18.23 12.89
N GLU A 71 22.27 17.48 12.31
CA GLU A 71 22.01 16.70 11.10
C GLU A 71 20.95 15.62 11.34
N ALA A 72 20.96 14.96 12.50
CA ALA A 72 19.99 13.95 12.83
C ALA A 72 18.56 14.53 12.83
N ASP A 73 18.35 15.68 13.46
CA ASP A 73 17.04 16.35 13.46
C ASP A 73 16.59 16.75 12.05
N GLU A 74 17.51 17.32 11.25
CA GLU A 74 17.24 17.67 9.85
C GLU A 74 16.87 16.45 9.01
N TRP A 75 17.57 15.33 9.17
CA TRP A 75 17.37 14.13 8.38
C TRP A 75 16.10 13.37 8.77
N VAL A 76 15.68 13.39 10.04
CA VAL A 76 14.37 12.90 10.45
C VAL A 76 13.27 13.68 9.72
N GLU A 77 13.33 15.01 9.77
CA GLU A 77 12.31 15.86 9.13
C GLU A 77 12.32 15.70 7.60
N ARG A 78 13.51 15.73 6.99
CA ARG A 78 13.70 15.60 5.53
C ARG A 78 13.20 14.25 5.04
N THR A 79 13.49 13.16 5.75
CA THR A 79 13.03 11.82 5.40
C THR A 79 11.52 11.71 5.53
N GLY A 80 10.92 12.28 6.58
CA GLY A 80 9.47 12.34 6.73
C GLY A 80 8.79 13.09 5.58
N LYS A 81 9.30 14.26 5.19
CA LYS A 81 8.80 15.04 4.04
C LYS A 81 8.95 14.26 2.73
N ALA A 82 10.09 13.60 2.52
CA ALA A 82 10.33 12.78 1.33
C ALA A 82 9.34 11.61 1.25
N LEU A 83 9.10 10.89 2.35
CA LEU A 83 8.10 9.81 2.40
C LEU A 83 6.69 10.31 2.08
N VAL A 84 6.30 11.49 2.59
CA VAL A 84 4.99 12.09 2.26
C VAL A 84 4.90 12.42 0.77
N ALA A 85 5.94 13.02 0.20
CA ALA A 85 5.99 13.35 -1.22
C ALA A 85 5.92 12.09 -2.09
N LEU A 86 6.71 11.06 -1.77
CA LEU A 86 6.72 9.78 -2.47
C LEU A 86 5.36 9.07 -2.36
N ARG A 87 4.72 9.06 -1.19
CA ARG A 87 3.37 8.49 -1.04
C ARG A 87 2.31 9.24 -1.83
N ARG A 88 2.48 10.55 -2.07
CA ARG A 88 1.58 11.33 -2.94
C ARG A 88 1.81 11.05 -4.41
N LEU A 89 3.06 10.90 -4.83
CA LEU A 89 3.44 10.58 -6.21
C LEU A 89 3.09 9.13 -6.59
N TYR A 90 3.20 8.23 -5.62
CA TYR A 90 2.97 6.79 -5.75
C TYR A 90 1.88 6.38 -4.74
N PRO A 91 0.62 6.81 -4.92
CA PRO A 91 -0.43 6.51 -3.97
C PRO A 91 -0.69 4.99 -3.92
N ALA A 92 -0.69 4.45 -2.70
CA ALA A 92 -1.32 3.17 -2.47
C ALA A 92 -2.79 3.26 -2.91
N MET A 93 -3.33 2.24 -3.58
CA MET A 93 -4.71 2.25 -4.10
C MET A 93 -5.81 2.40 -3.03
N ILE A 94 -5.46 2.57 -1.75
CA ILE A 94 -6.37 2.51 -0.60
C ILE A 94 -7.38 3.67 -0.56
N PRO A 95 -7.04 4.96 -0.72
CA PRO A 95 -8.04 6.03 -0.54
C PRO A 95 -9.16 6.03 -1.60
N GLN A 96 -8.83 5.66 -2.83
CA GLN A 96 -9.80 5.63 -3.93
C GLN A 96 -10.65 4.35 -3.89
N LEU A 97 -10.09 3.22 -3.45
CA LEU A 97 -10.85 1.99 -3.22
C LEU A 97 -11.73 2.08 -1.97
N GLU A 98 -11.28 2.74 -0.89
CA GLU A 98 -12.11 3.01 0.29
C GLU A 98 -13.26 3.97 -0.05
N ALA A 99 -12.98 5.02 -0.83
CA ALA A 99 -14.03 5.92 -1.33
C ALA A 99 -15.04 5.17 -2.22
N ARG A 100 -14.56 4.31 -3.12
CA ARG A 100 -15.42 3.48 -3.98
C ARG A 100 -16.17 2.40 -3.20
N LEU A 101 -15.56 1.78 -2.19
CA LEU A 101 -16.19 0.82 -1.31
C LEU A 101 -17.31 1.50 -0.51
N LYS A 102 -17.06 2.69 0.03
CA LYS A 102 -18.07 3.48 0.74
C LYS A 102 -19.21 3.93 -0.19
N GLU A 103 -18.92 4.29 -1.43
CA GLU A 103 -19.94 4.58 -2.46
C GLU A 103 -20.77 3.33 -2.83
N LEU A 104 -20.13 2.16 -2.95
CA LEU A 104 -20.79 0.89 -3.24
C LEU A 104 -21.63 0.39 -2.06
N GLU A 105 -21.13 0.49 -0.83
CA GLU A 105 -21.87 0.18 0.39
C GLU A 105 -23.09 1.10 0.56
N ALA A 106 -22.94 2.40 0.26
CA ALA A 106 -24.04 3.35 0.26
C ALA A 106 -25.09 3.08 -0.84
N THR A 107 -24.67 2.46 -1.95
CA THR A 107 -25.55 2.05 -3.05
C THR A 107 -26.24 0.71 -2.75
N ALA A 108 -25.54 -0.24 -2.12
CA ALA A 108 -26.10 -1.52 -1.68
C ALA A 108 -27.18 -1.35 -0.59
N LEU A 109 -27.07 -0.31 0.25
CA LEU A 109 -28.12 0.07 1.20
C LEU A 109 -29.39 0.67 0.55
N ARG A 110 -29.39 0.94 -0.77
CA ARG A 110 -30.52 1.53 -1.50
C ARG A 110 -31.32 0.53 -2.37
N GLY A 111 -31.15 -0.79 -2.15
CA GLY A 111 -32.12 -1.86 -2.53
C GLY A 111 -31.91 -2.60 -3.87
N PRO A 112 -32.56 -3.77 -4.09
CA PRO A 112 -33.73 -4.29 -3.35
C PRO A 112 -33.53 -5.63 -2.62
N GLU A 113 -34.08 -5.66 -1.41
CA GLU A 113 -34.66 -6.81 -0.76
C GLU A 113 -35.92 -7.25 -1.56
N ALA A 114 -35.77 -8.16 -2.53
CA ALA A 114 -36.86 -8.97 -3.10
C ALA A 114 -36.31 -10.00 -4.10
N ALA A 115 -36.24 -11.26 -3.66
CA ALA A 115 -36.37 -12.52 -4.42
C ALA A 115 -35.42 -13.59 -3.86
N LEU A 116 -35.69 -14.03 -2.63
CA LEU A 116 -35.41 -15.42 -2.29
C LEU A 116 -36.41 -16.27 -3.11
N PRO A 117 -35.97 -17.23 -3.94
CA PRO A 117 -36.91 -18.11 -4.62
C PRO A 117 -37.58 -19.00 -3.56
N GLU A 118 -38.85 -18.74 -3.32
CA GLU A 118 -39.75 -19.58 -2.52
C GLU A 118 -39.78 -20.99 -3.12
N ALA A 119 -39.54 -21.98 -2.26
CA ALA A 119 -39.50 -23.38 -2.65
C ALA A 119 -40.91 -23.91 -2.95
N ALA A 120 -41.10 -24.36 -4.20
CA ALA A 120 -42.02 -25.38 -4.75
C ALA A 120 -43.55 -25.24 -4.55
N PRO A 121 -44.31 -25.77 -5.52
CA PRO A 121 -45.05 -26.99 -5.20
C PRO A 121 -44.86 -28.11 -6.23
N GLU A 122 -45.09 -29.33 -5.73
CA GLU A 122 -44.87 -30.64 -6.33
C GLU A 122 -45.61 -30.87 -7.66
N PRO A 123 -45.08 -31.72 -8.57
CA PRO A 123 -45.80 -32.13 -9.77
C PRO A 123 -46.92 -33.13 -9.44
N GLU A 124 -48.15 -32.75 -9.77
CA GLU A 124 -49.37 -33.56 -9.71
C GLU A 124 -49.24 -34.80 -10.60
N ALA A 125 -49.39 -35.98 -10.00
CA ALA A 125 -49.34 -37.27 -10.69
C ALA A 125 -50.62 -37.48 -11.52
N VAL A 126 -50.54 -37.27 -12.84
CA VAL A 126 -51.58 -37.74 -13.77
C VAL A 126 -51.36 -39.24 -14.01
N ARG A 127 -52.22 -40.05 -13.38
CA ARG A 127 -52.30 -41.49 -13.63
C ARG A 127 -52.80 -41.75 -15.05
N VAL A 128 -52.05 -42.58 -15.78
CA VAL A 128 -52.51 -43.26 -16.99
C VAL A 128 -53.36 -44.45 -16.55
N SER A 129 -54.59 -44.55 -17.04
CA SER A 129 -55.29 -45.84 -17.19
C SER A 129 -56.34 -45.75 -18.29
N ASP A 130 -56.37 -46.84 -19.07
CA ASP A 130 -57.12 -47.20 -20.28
C ASP A 130 -58.61 -46.83 -20.37
#